data_AF-A0A484ZDQ0-F1
#
_entry.id   AF-A0A484ZDQ0-F1
#
_cell.length_a   1.000
_cell.length_b   1.000
_cell.length_c   1.000
_cell.angle_alpha   90.00
_cell.angle_beta   90.00
_cell.angle_gamma   90.00
#
_symmetry.space_group_name_H-M   'P 1'
#
loop_
_entity.id
_entity.type
_entity.pdbx_description
1 polymer ?
#
loop_
_entity_poly.entity_id
_entity_poly.type
_entity_poly.pdbx_seq_one_letter_code
_entity_poly.pdbx_strand_id
1 'polypeptide(L)' 'MVSEAIRNNPAIYPPADVFAKLFTLKVQDPKIDRVRTRAWTKVKSGK' A
#
# COMPACT_ATOMS: atom_id res chain seq x y z
N MET A 1 4.20 -3.92 -27.90
CA MET A 1 4.14 -4.88 -26.78
C MET A 1 4.89 -4.31 -25.58
N VAL A 2 4.55 -4.71 -24.36
CA VAL A 2 5.31 -4.33 -23.15
C VAL A 2 6.72 -4.93 -23.20
N SER A 3 7.74 -4.21 -22.71
CA SER A 3 9.13 -4.70 -22.71
C SER A 3 9.30 -5.93 -21.81
N GLU A 4 10.21 -6.82 -22.20
CA GLU A 4 10.46 -8.08 -21.50
C GLU A 4 10.95 -7.85 -20.06
N ALA A 5 11.82 -6.87 -19.86
CA ALA A 5 12.32 -6.48 -18.55
C ALA A 5 11.21 -6.03 -17.58
N ILE A 6 10.09 -5.52 -18.10
CA ILE A 6 8.92 -5.12 -17.28
C ILE A 6 7.98 -6.31 -17.07
N ARG A 7 7.67 -7.05 -18.13
CA ARG A 7 6.71 -8.17 -18.09
C ARG A 7 7.18 -9.30 -17.16
N ASN A 8 8.47 -9.58 -17.15
CA ASN A 8 9.03 -10.68 -16.37
C ASN A 8 9.46 -10.23 -14.96
N ASN A 9 9.23 -8.97 -14.57
CA ASN A 9 9.60 -8.48 -13.25
C ASN A 9 8.50 -8.82 -12.22
N PRO A 10 8.79 -9.68 -11.22
CA PRO A 10 7.81 -10.11 -10.22
C PRO A 10 7.37 -9.01 -9.24
N ALA A 11 8.09 -7.88 -9.17
CA ALA A 11 7.64 -6.73 -8.39
C ALA A 11 6.55 -5.91 -9.13
N ILE A 12 6.48 -6.04 -10.46
CA ILE A 12 5.50 -5.33 -11.31
C ILE A 12 4.34 -6.26 -11.67
N TYR A 13 4.64 -7.51 -12.05
CA TYR A 13 3.67 -8.58 -12.28
C TYR A 13 3.90 -9.70 -11.28
N PRO A 14 3.37 -9.57 -10.05
CA PRO A 14 3.58 -10.56 -9.01
C PRO A 14 3.03 -11.94 -9.38
N PRO A 15 3.68 -13.02 -8.92
CA PRO A 15 3.11 -14.35 -8.96
C PRO A 15 1.93 -14.47 -7.97
N ALA A 16 1.13 -15.52 -8.13
CA ALA A 16 -0.13 -15.69 -7.40
C ALA A 16 0.03 -15.77 -5.87
N ASP A 17 1.13 -16.36 -5.40
CA ASP A 17 1.47 -16.49 -3.98
C ASP A 17 1.83 -15.14 -3.33
N VAL A 18 2.40 -14.21 -4.10
CA VAL A 18 2.64 -12.84 -3.66
C VAL A 18 1.33 -12.06 -3.66
N PHE A 19 0.52 -12.17 -4.72
CA PHE A 19 -0.80 -11.54 -4.79
C PHE A 19 -1.71 -11.94 -3.62
N ALA A 20 -1.67 -13.20 -3.19
CA ALA A 20 -2.48 -13.69 -2.08
C ALA A 20 -2.18 -13.01 -0.73
N LYS A 21 -1.00 -12.37 -0.59
CA LYS A 21 -0.59 -11.65 0.63
C LYS A 21 -0.92 -10.16 0.58
N LEU A 22 -1.32 -9.64 -0.57
CA LEU A 22 -1.69 -8.24 -0.74
C LEU A 22 -3.11 -7.99 -0.22
N PHE A 23 -3.36 -6.78 0.24
CA PHE A 23 -4.68 -6.36 0.70
C PHE A 23 -5.06 -5.01 0.09
N THR A 24 -6.36 -4.83 -0.14
CA THR A 24 -6.91 -3.55 -0.57
C THR A 24 -7.30 -2.72 0.64
N LEU A 25 -7.10 -1.41 0.54
CA LEU A 25 -7.54 -0.48 1.57
C LEU A 25 -9.07 -0.33 1.53
N LYS A 26 -9.70 -0.28 2.70
CA LYS A 26 -11.12 0.00 2.86
C LYS A 26 -11.32 1.43 3.34
N VAL A 27 -12.46 2.03 2.96
CA VAL A 27 -12.92 3.29 3.53
C VAL A 27 -13.09 3.11 5.03
N GLN A 28 -12.62 4.09 5.80
CA GLN A 28 -12.68 4.08 7.26
C GLN A 28 -13.73 5.08 7.75
N ASP A 29 -14.23 4.87 8.96
CA ASP A 29 -15.08 5.85 9.64
C ASP A 29 -14.28 7.15 9.90
N PRO A 30 -14.90 8.35 9.83
CA PRO A 30 -14.25 9.62 10.12
C PRO A 30 -13.48 9.66 11.46
N LYS A 31 -13.89 8.90 12.47
CA LYS A 31 -13.18 8.78 13.75
C LYS A 31 -11.81 8.14 13.57
N ILE A 32 -11.70 7.05 12.81
CA ILE A 32 -10.45 6.34 12.56
C ILE A 32 -9.53 7.19 11.69
N ASP A 33 -10.07 7.86 10.68
CA ASP A 33 -9.28 8.77 9.84
C ASP A 33 -8.66 9.92 10.63
N ARG A 34 -9.40 10.52 11.57
CA ARG A 34 -8.85 11.57 12.45
C ARG A 34 -7.70 11.05 13.31
N VAL A 35 -7.83 9.85 13.87
CA VAL A 35 -6.77 9.23 14.69
C VAL A 35 -5.53 8.97 13.84
N ARG A 36 -5.70 8.35 12.66
CA ARG A 36 -4.62 8.07 11.71
C ARG A 36 -3.87 9.35 11.31
N THR A 37 -4.60 10.40 10.94
CA THR A 37 -4.00 11.68 10.53
C THR A 37 -3.23 12.34 11.66
N ARG A 38 -3.78 12.39 12.88
CA ARG A 38 -3.08 12.96 14.04
C ARG A 38 -1.82 12.18 14.40
N ALA A 39 -1.90 10.85 14.41
CA ALA A 39 -0.76 9.98 14.66
C ALA A 39 0.35 10.21 13.62
N TRP A 40 -0.03 10.32 12.34
CA TRP A 40 0.92 10.59 11.26
C TRP A 40 1.58 11.97 11.37
N THR A 41 0.83 13.02 11.72
CA THR A 41 1.41 14.34 11.97
C THR A 41 2.44 14.31 13.10
N LYS A 42 2.15 13.55 14.17
CA LYS A 42 3.07 13.35 15.29
C LYS A 42 4.35 12.62 14.84
N VAL A 43 4.22 11.51 14.12
CA VAL A 43 5.36 10.77 13.55
C VAL A 43 6.23 11.68 12.68
N LYS A 44 5.63 12.45 11.78
CA LYS A 44 6.36 13.35 10.88
C LYS A 44 7.01 14.55 11.58
N SER A 45 6.44 15.03 12.68
CA SER A 45 6.98 16.17 13.42
C SER A 45 8.07 15.80 14.42
N GLY A 46 8.38 14.50 14.57
CA GLY A 46 9.42 14.01 15.48
C GLY A 46 9.08 14.14 16.97
N LYS A 47 7.79 14.27 17.31
CA LYS A 47 7.29 14.31 18.69
C LYS A 47 6.61 13.00 19.10
#